data_AF-A0AA86UA05-F1
#
_entry.id   AF-A0AA86UA05-F1
#
_cell.length_a   1.000
_cell.length_b   1.000
_cell.length_c   1.000
_cell.angle_alpha   90.00
_cell.angle_beta   90.00
_cell.angle_gamma   90.00
#
_symmetry.space_group_name_H-M   'P 1'
#
loop_
_entity.id
_entity.type
_entity.pdbx_description
1 polymer ?
#
loop_
_entity_poly.entity_id
_entity_poly.type
_entity_poly.pdbx_seq_one_letter_code
_entity_poly.pdbx_strand_id
1 'polypeptide(L)'
;MMVVQWYFNRERTKKSLRGSMKKSILYGLKSLGTLTVTSFITSWFFFIRIILEYVLKRMNTAGSSKVVKAAVWFTRCCLSCIQKIVEWFNRNIQIYAAISGDGYCKSMKGAVKLLMAKIFSNLFANNLSSFFLFIGKLLTSAVGAIVCGSIIYADTKQIMLTPTIFTLLGSFFLSYFVIEIVKLVIDTIYFCFLYEETYMMREREQGLKPYAPGDFAKLM
;
A
#
# COMPACT_ATOMS: atom_id res chain seq x y z
N MET A 1 -8.65 4.25 -4.77
CA MET A 1 -9.67 5.01 -5.53
C MET A 1 -11.10 4.62 -5.15
N MET A 2 -11.53 3.36 -5.29
CA MET A 2 -12.90 2.96 -4.90
C MET A 2 -13.21 3.17 -3.41
N VAL A 3 -12.27 2.88 -2.51
CA VAL A 3 -12.41 3.12 -1.06
C VAL A 3 -12.61 4.60 -0.74
N VAL A 4 -11.87 5.48 -1.41
CA VAL A 4 -11.98 6.94 -1.24
C VAL A 4 -13.37 7.43 -1.66
N GLN A 5 -13.83 6.98 -2.83
CA GLN A 5 -15.15 7.32 -3.35
C GLN A 5 -16.27 6.81 -2.44
N TRP A 6 -16.09 5.62 -1.85
CA TRP A 6 -17.00 5.09 -0.84
C TRP A 6 -16.98 5.92 0.45
N TYR A 7 -15.80 6.33 0.93
CA TYR A 7 -15.62 7.12 2.15
C TYR A 7 -16.30 8.50 2.07
N PHE A 8 -16.12 9.21 0.96
CA PHE A 8 -16.69 10.55 0.76
C PHE A 8 -18.13 10.56 0.20
N ASN A 9 -18.77 9.40 0.04
CA ASN A 9 -20.14 9.35 -0.45
C ASN A 9 -21.15 9.56 0.69
N ARG A 10 -21.69 10.78 0.80
CA ARG A 10 -22.64 11.19 1.86
C ARG A 10 -24.01 10.55 1.73
N GLU A 11 -24.43 10.16 0.54
CA GLU A 11 -25.74 9.57 0.27
C GLU A 11 -25.62 8.05 0.02
N ARG A 12 -25.99 7.25 1.03
CA ARG A 12 -26.14 5.79 0.91
C ARG A 12 -27.46 5.39 0.23
N THR A 13 -28.02 6.21 -0.65
CA THR A 13 -29.35 5.99 -1.24
C THR A 13 -29.27 5.02 -2.42
N LYS A 14 -30.01 3.89 -2.32
CA LYS A 14 -30.00 2.73 -3.22
C LYS A 14 -30.38 3.00 -4.71
N LYS A 15 -30.69 4.24 -5.12
CA LYS A 15 -31.23 4.55 -6.47
C LYS A 15 -30.25 5.20 -7.47
N SER A 16 -29.00 5.50 -7.11
CA SER A 16 -28.06 6.19 -8.03
C SER A 16 -26.76 5.43 -8.34
N LEU A 17 -26.80 4.10 -8.42
CA LEU A 17 -25.60 3.31 -8.71
C LEU A 17 -25.08 3.53 -10.15
N ARG A 18 -25.99 3.74 -11.12
CA ARG A 18 -25.66 3.90 -12.54
C ARG A 18 -25.12 5.29 -12.90
N GLY A 19 -25.54 6.33 -12.17
CA GLY A 19 -25.04 7.71 -12.30
C GLY A 19 -23.72 7.95 -11.56
N SER A 20 -23.58 7.39 -10.35
CA SER A 20 -22.32 7.47 -9.58
C SER A 20 -21.18 6.68 -10.22
N MET A 21 -21.43 5.54 -10.88
CA MET A 21 -20.38 4.84 -11.61
C MET A 21 -19.79 5.70 -12.74
N LYS A 22 -20.61 6.42 -13.52
CA LYS A 22 -20.12 7.31 -14.59
C LYS A 22 -19.28 8.46 -14.03
N LYS A 23 -19.70 9.07 -12.91
CA LYS A 23 -18.91 10.12 -12.25
C LYS A 23 -17.62 9.58 -11.64
N SER A 24 -17.66 8.42 -11.00
CA SER A 24 -16.47 7.77 -10.42
C SER A 24 -15.46 7.35 -11.51
N ILE A 25 -15.95 6.89 -12.66
CA ILE A 25 -15.14 6.65 -13.86
C ILE A 25 -14.57 7.95 -14.41
N LEU A 26 -15.33 9.06 -14.44
CA LEU A 26 -14.85 10.35 -14.94
C LEU A 26 -13.79 10.98 -14.01
N TYR A 27 -13.97 10.91 -12.70
CA TYR A 27 -12.95 11.31 -11.71
C TYR A 27 -11.75 10.37 -11.74
N GLY A 28 -11.97 9.07 -11.91
CA GLY A 28 -10.93 8.08 -12.19
C GLY A 28 -10.15 8.43 -13.46
N LEU A 29 -10.83 8.81 -14.54
CA LEU A 29 -10.24 9.26 -15.80
C LEU A 29 -9.41 10.53 -15.61
N LYS A 30 -9.88 11.50 -14.82
CA LYS A 30 -9.14 12.72 -14.52
C LYS A 30 -7.86 12.42 -13.72
N SER A 31 -7.91 11.42 -12.84
CA SER A 31 -6.75 10.93 -12.10
C SER A 31 -5.78 10.06 -12.92
N LEU A 32 -6.15 9.63 -14.14
CA LEU A 32 -5.25 8.86 -15.02
C LEU A 32 -4.00 9.66 -15.37
N GLY A 33 -4.08 10.98 -15.52
CA GLY A 33 -2.90 11.81 -15.76
C GLY A 33 -1.87 11.69 -14.63
N THR A 34 -2.33 11.73 -13.37
CA THR A 34 -1.47 11.50 -12.21
C THR A 34 -0.96 10.05 -12.16
N LEU A 35 -1.79 9.07 -12.53
CA LEU A 35 -1.40 7.65 -12.61
C LEU A 35 -0.28 7.40 -13.63
N THR A 36 -0.37 8.03 -14.81
CA THR A 36 0.63 7.91 -15.86
C THR A 36 1.95 8.55 -15.42
N VAL A 37 1.89 9.72 -14.78
CA VAL A 37 3.08 10.41 -14.27
C VAL A 37 3.76 9.59 -13.16
N THR A 38 3.02 9.07 -12.19
CA THR A 38 3.61 8.23 -11.13
C THR A 38 4.23 6.96 -11.71
N SER A 39 3.60 6.32 -12.69
CA SER A 39 4.14 5.15 -13.37
C SER A 39 5.42 5.47 -14.15
N PHE A 40 5.46 6.60 -14.85
CA PHE A 40 6.64 7.07 -15.57
C PHE A 40 7.82 7.34 -14.62
N ILE A 41 7.59 8.03 -13.50
CA ILE A 41 8.62 8.26 -12.48
C ILE A 41 9.15 6.93 -11.95
N THR A 42 8.29 6.02 -11.51
CA THR A 42 8.72 4.74 -10.95
C THR A 42 9.52 3.92 -11.98
N SER A 43 9.06 3.90 -13.24
CA SER A 43 9.75 3.22 -14.33
C SER A 43 11.13 3.82 -14.62
N TRP A 44 11.27 5.14 -14.56
CA TRP A 44 12.55 5.83 -14.72
C TRP A 44 13.58 5.43 -13.65
N PHE A 45 13.17 5.38 -12.39
CA PHE A 45 14.05 4.90 -11.31
C PHE A 45 14.40 3.42 -11.44
N PHE A 46 13.47 2.59 -11.91
CA PHE A 46 13.74 1.19 -12.22
C PHE A 46 14.76 1.03 -13.35
N PHE A 47 14.67 1.85 -14.39
CA PHE A 47 15.63 1.88 -15.49
C PHE A 47 17.04 2.27 -15.02
N ILE A 48 17.16 3.33 -14.20
CA ILE A 48 18.43 3.73 -13.58
C ILE A 48 19.02 2.58 -12.75
N ARG A 49 18.18 1.89 -11.97
CA ARG A 49 18.62 0.73 -11.18
C ARG A 49 19.16 -0.40 -12.04
N ILE A 50 18.49 -0.74 -13.13
CA ILE A 50 18.97 -1.79 -14.04
C ILE A 50 20.34 -1.42 -14.62
N ILE A 51 20.52 -0.16 -15.05
CA ILE A 51 21.79 0.31 -15.58
C ILE A 51 22.89 0.22 -14.52
N LEU A 52 22.63 0.71 -13.30
CA LEU A 52 23.60 0.67 -12.22
C LEU A 52 23.92 -0.76 -11.78
N GLU A 53 22.92 -1.64 -11.70
CA GLU A 53 23.14 -3.07 -11.42
C GLU A 53 23.98 -3.75 -12.51
N TYR A 54 23.79 -3.37 -13.78
CA TYR A 54 24.61 -3.85 -14.90
C TYR A 54 26.07 -3.42 -14.77
N VAL A 55 26.33 -2.14 -14.47
CA VAL A 55 27.69 -1.62 -14.25
C VAL A 55 28.34 -2.27 -13.02
N LEU A 56 27.62 -2.37 -11.90
CA LEU A 56 28.09 -3.00 -10.67
C LEU A 56 28.40 -4.49 -10.87
N LYS A 57 27.63 -5.20 -11.70
CA LYS A 57 27.90 -6.60 -12.04
C LYS A 57 29.22 -6.74 -12.80
N ARG A 58 29.48 -5.86 -13.76
CA ARG A 58 30.72 -5.85 -14.56
C ARG A 58 31.96 -5.50 -13.72
N MET A 59 31.84 -4.56 -12.79
CA MET A 59 32.92 -4.21 -11.85
C MET A 59 33.24 -5.35 -10.87
N ASN A 60 32.23 -6.08 -10.41
CA ASN A 60 32.42 -7.22 -9.51
C ASN A 60 33.08 -8.42 -10.21
N THR A 61 32.94 -8.55 -11.53
CA THR A 61 33.65 -9.57 -12.32
C THR A 61 35.11 -9.19 -12.57
N ALA A 62 35.45 -7.89 -12.59
CA ALA A 62 36.79 -7.38 -12.86
C ALA A 62 37.68 -7.21 -11.60
N GLY A 63 37.10 -7.05 -10.41
CA GLY A 63 37.84 -6.80 -9.16
C GLY A 63 37.55 -7.81 -8.06
N SER A 64 38.56 -8.59 -7.65
CA SER A 64 38.44 -9.66 -6.62
C SER A 64 38.59 -9.15 -5.15
N SER A 65 38.73 -7.85 -4.95
CA SER A 65 38.94 -7.25 -3.62
C SER A 65 37.69 -7.29 -2.75
N LYS A 66 37.85 -7.65 -1.45
CA LYS A 66 36.79 -7.60 -0.43
C LYS A 66 36.17 -6.20 -0.31
N VAL A 67 36.95 -5.15 -0.55
CA VAL A 67 36.50 -3.75 -0.50
C VAL A 67 35.53 -3.44 -1.64
N VAL A 68 35.79 -3.95 -2.85
CA VAL A 68 34.90 -3.77 -4.02
C VAL A 68 33.55 -4.46 -3.79
N LYS A 69 33.56 -5.67 -3.22
CA LYS A 69 32.32 -6.40 -2.88
C LYS A 69 31.49 -5.67 -1.83
N ALA A 70 32.13 -5.12 -0.80
CA ALA A 70 31.45 -4.34 0.24
C ALA A 70 30.84 -3.04 -0.33
N ALA A 71 31.58 -2.31 -1.16
CA ALA A 71 31.10 -1.09 -1.82
C ALA A 71 29.90 -1.38 -2.74
N VAL A 72 29.97 -2.44 -3.55
CA VAL A 72 28.87 -2.86 -4.43
C VAL A 72 27.62 -3.23 -3.63
N TRP A 73 27.77 -3.92 -2.51
CA TRP A 73 26.66 -4.27 -1.63
C TRP A 73 25.99 -3.04 -1.04
N PHE A 74 26.79 -2.10 -0.53
CA PHE A 74 26.28 -0.83 0.03
C PHE A 74 25.53 -0.01 -1.03
N THR A 75 26.10 0.15 -2.23
CA THR A 75 25.45 0.87 -3.33
C THR A 75 24.12 0.22 -3.74
N ARG A 76 24.07 -1.13 -3.85
CA ARG A 76 22.83 -1.86 -4.15
C ARG A 76 21.77 -1.65 -3.07
N CYS A 77 22.17 -1.67 -1.80
CA CYS A 77 21.28 -1.41 -0.68
C CYS A 77 20.70 0.01 -0.76
N CYS A 78 21.57 1.03 -0.89
CA CYS A 78 21.15 2.43 -1.02
C CYS A 78 20.20 2.65 -2.19
N LEU A 79 20.49 2.07 -3.36
CA LEU A 79 19.66 2.21 -4.55
C LEU A 79 18.28 1.56 -4.35
N SER A 80 18.25 0.36 -3.74
CA SER A 80 16.99 -0.32 -3.43
C SER A 80 16.17 0.46 -2.40
N CYS A 81 16.80 1.11 -1.42
CA CYS A 81 16.11 1.96 -0.45
C CYS A 81 15.50 3.19 -1.13
N ILE A 82 16.27 3.88 -1.97
CA ILE A 82 15.77 5.07 -2.71
C ILE A 82 14.57 4.70 -3.58
N GLN A 83 14.64 3.59 -4.31
CA GLN A 83 13.51 3.13 -5.13
C GLN A 83 12.25 2.92 -4.28
N LYS A 84 12.37 2.22 -3.14
CA LYS A 84 11.24 1.98 -2.23
C LYS A 84 10.66 3.28 -1.66
N ILE A 85 11.50 4.25 -1.35
CA ILE A 85 11.07 5.57 -0.86
C ILE A 85 10.29 6.30 -1.95
N VAL A 86 10.78 6.30 -3.19
CA VAL A 86 10.09 6.94 -4.32
C VAL A 86 8.74 6.27 -4.59
N GLU A 87 8.69 4.94 -4.59
CA GLU A 87 7.44 4.17 -4.74
C GLU A 87 6.44 4.50 -3.63
N TRP A 88 6.93 4.60 -2.40
CA TRP A 88 6.12 4.99 -1.25
C TRP A 88 5.55 6.41 -1.41
N PHE A 89 6.37 7.39 -1.81
CA PHE A 89 5.87 8.74 -2.10
C PHE A 89 4.83 8.72 -3.23
N ASN A 90 5.12 8.07 -4.36
CA ASN A 90 4.23 8.00 -5.51
C ASN A 90 2.87 7.38 -5.15
N ARG A 91 2.85 6.35 -4.30
CA ARG A 91 1.60 5.75 -3.80
C ARG A 91 0.78 6.76 -2.99
N ASN A 92 1.41 7.49 -2.07
CA ASN A 92 0.72 8.51 -1.26
C ASN A 92 0.19 9.68 -2.11
N ILE A 93 0.97 10.12 -3.11
CA ILE A 93 0.54 11.16 -4.07
C ILE A 93 -0.68 10.69 -4.87
N GLN A 94 -0.67 9.43 -5.31
CA GLN A 94 -1.79 8.83 -6.04
C GLN A 94 -3.06 8.73 -5.18
N ILE A 95 -2.93 8.40 -3.90
CA ILE A 95 -4.06 8.41 -2.95
C ILE A 95 -4.60 9.83 -2.80
N TYR A 96 -3.74 10.82 -2.61
CA TYR A 96 -4.16 12.23 -2.52
C TYR A 96 -4.84 12.72 -3.79
N ALA A 97 -4.30 12.40 -4.97
CA ALA A 97 -4.90 12.75 -6.25
C ALA A 97 -6.28 12.11 -6.43
N ALA A 98 -6.49 10.91 -5.90
CA ALA A 98 -7.80 10.24 -5.91
C ALA A 98 -8.85 10.94 -5.02
N ILE A 99 -8.41 11.69 -4.00
CA ILE A 99 -9.28 12.47 -3.10
C ILE A 99 -9.55 13.86 -3.69
N SER A 100 -8.47 14.59 -4.01
CA SER A 100 -8.53 15.99 -4.41
C SER A 100 -8.94 16.19 -5.89
N GLY A 101 -8.69 15.20 -6.76
CA GLY A 101 -8.98 15.31 -8.20
C GLY A 101 -8.09 16.30 -8.95
N ASP A 102 -7.02 16.77 -8.31
CA ASP A 102 -6.02 17.69 -8.86
C ASP A 102 -4.93 16.96 -9.67
N GLY A 103 -4.18 17.73 -10.49
CA GLY A 103 -3.03 17.22 -11.23
C GLY A 103 -1.81 16.91 -10.34
N TYR A 104 -0.89 16.08 -10.86
CA TYR A 104 0.26 15.53 -10.11
C TYR A 104 1.00 16.53 -9.23
N CYS A 105 1.39 17.70 -9.73
CA CYS A 105 2.21 18.65 -8.97
C CYS A 105 1.47 19.23 -7.76
N LYS A 106 0.16 19.51 -7.89
CA LYS A 106 -0.68 19.97 -6.77
C LYS A 106 -0.91 18.85 -5.77
N SER A 107 -1.22 17.64 -6.25
CA SER A 107 -1.40 16.47 -5.40
C SER A 107 -0.14 16.10 -4.64
N MET A 108 1.04 16.25 -5.26
CA MET A 108 2.32 16.01 -4.61
C MET A 108 2.56 16.98 -3.46
N LYS A 109 2.38 18.29 -3.70
CA LYS A 109 2.54 19.30 -2.64
C LYS A 109 1.56 19.08 -1.48
N GLY A 110 0.30 18.76 -1.79
CA GLY A 110 -0.73 18.48 -0.79
C GLY A 110 -0.43 17.22 0.03
N ALA A 111 -0.02 16.13 -0.63
CA ALA A 111 0.35 14.88 0.03
C ALA A 111 1.58 15.04 0.93
N VAL A 112 2.63 15.69 0.44
CA VAL A 112 3.85 15.93 1.23
C VAL A 112 3.56 16.81 2.44
N LYS A 113 2.73 17.85 2.29
CA LYS A 113 2.33 18.72 3.40
C LYS A 113 1.57 17.95 4.49
N LEU A 114 0.66 17.06 4.11
CA LEU A 114 -0.05 16.19 5.06
C LEU A 114 0.91 15.23 5.77
N LEU A 115 1.76 14.54 5.00
CA LEU A 115 2.71 13.57 5.54
C LEU A 115 3.67 14.22 6.53
N MET A 116 4.16 15.43 6.25
CA MET A 116 5.06 16.16 7.14
C MET A 116 4.37 16.68 8.40
N ALA A 117 3.10 17.13 8.29
CA ALA A 117 2.38 17.70 9.43
C ALA A 117 2.03 16.66 10.52
N LYS A 118 1.82 15.39 10.14
CA LYS A 118 1.42 14.32 11.06
C LYS A 118 2.28 13.06 10.89
N ILE A 119 3.58 13.24 10.62
CA ILE A 119 4.48 12.13 10.30
C ILE A 119 4.57 11.11 11.44
N PHE A 120 4.58 11.56 12.69
CA PHE A 120 4.74 10.69 13.85
C PHE A 120 3.49 9.83 14.11
N SER A 121 2.30 10.44 14.06
CA SER A 121 1.03 9.70 14.18
C SER A 121 0.85 8.73 13.01
N ASN A 122 1.20 9.15 11.80
CA ASN A 122 1.12 8.31 10.60
C ASN A 122 2.06 7.11 10.67
N LEU A 123 3.31 7.32 11.12
CA LEU A 123 4.28 6.24 11.32
C LEU A 123 3.83 5.27 12.41
N PHE A 124 3.30 5.79 13.53
CA PHE A 124 2.80 4.95 14.61
C PHE A 124 1.61 4.09 14.17
N ALA A 125 0.61 4.70 13.52
CA ALA A 125 -0.57 4.00 13.02
C ALA A 125 -0.22 2.94 11.97
N ASN A 126 0.67 3.26 11.02
CA ASN A 126 1.13 2.30 10.01
C ASN A 126 1.94 1.15 10.62
N ASN A 127 2.81 1.44 11.60
CA ASN A 127 3.56 0.40 12.30
C ASN A 127 2.65 -0.52 13.11
N LEU A 128 1.65 0.04 13.79
CA LEU A 128 0.67 -0.73 14.55
C LEU A 128 -0.18 -1.63 13.64
N SER A 129 -0.72 -1.08 12.55
CA SER A 129 -1.46 -1.86 11.55
C SER A 129 -0.60 -2.98 10.95
N SER A 130 0.65 -2.68 10.62
CA SER A 130 1.62 -3.67 10.12
C SER A 130 1.84 -4.82 11.09
N PHE A 131 1.95 -4.52 12.38
CA PHE A 131 2.14 -5.52 13.43
C PHE A 131 0.93 -6.47 13.54
N PHE A 132 -0.28 -5.92 13.59
CA PHE A 132 -1.51 -6.73 13.64
C PHE A 132 -1.69 -7.60 12.38
N LEU A 133 -1.39 -7.04 11.20
CA LEU A 133 -1.46 -7.79 9.95
C LEU A 133 -0.40 -8.87 9.84
N PHE A 134 0.79 -8.67 10.42
CA PHE A 134 1.82 -9.69 10.52
C PHE A 134 1.35 -10.88 11.38
N ILE A 135 0.71 -10.62 12.52
CA ILE A 135 0.08 -11.65 13.36
C ILE A 135 -1.00 -12.39 12.55
N GLY A 136 -1.82 -11.68 11.80
CA GLY A 136 -2.84 -12.28 10.92
C GLY A 136 -2.23 -13.26 9.89
N LYS A 137 -1.06 -12.93 9.34
CA LYS A 137 -0.34 -13.79 8.38
C LYS A 137 0.19 -15.07 9.02
N LEU A 138 0.72 -14.96 10.24
CA LEU A 138 1.20 -16.09 11.02
C LEU A 138 0.05 -17.03 11.41
N LEU A 139 -1.07 -16.48 11.89
CA LEU A 139 -2.24 -17.26 12.27
C LEU A 139 -2.87 -17.99 11.09
N THR A 140 -3.05 -17.31 9.95
CA THR A 140 -3.59 -17.97 8.74
C THR A 140 -2.67 -19.07 8.22
N SER A 141 -1.35 -18.88 8.24
CA SER A 141 -0.39 -19.91 7.86
C SER A 141 -0.40 -21.10 8.84
N ALA A 142 -0.53 -20.86 10.14
CA ALA A 142 -0.57 -21.92 11.16
C ALA A 142 -1.86 -22.74 11.08
N VAL A 143 -3.01 -22.08 10.96
CA VAL A 143 -4.31 -22.76 10.82
C VAL A 143 -4.37 -23.57 9.53
N GLY A 144 -3.86 -23.02 8.41
CA GLY A 144 -3.80 -23.74 7.14
C GLY A 144 -2.97 -25.03 7.22
N ALA A 145 -1.84 -25.00 7.91
CA ALA A 145 -0.98 -26.16 8.13
C ALA A 145 -1.65 -27.22 9.02
N ILE A 146 -2.32 -26.81 10.10
CA ILE A 146 -2.99 -27.71 11.03
C ILE A 146 -4.19 -28.41 10.36
N VAL A 147 -5.02 -27.65 9.63
CA VAL A 147 -6.22 -28.19 8.96
C VAL A 147 -5.83 -29.14 7.82
N CYS A 148 -4.82 -28.83 7.02
CA CYS A 148 -4.36 -29.77 5.99
C CYS A 148 -3.73 -31.02 6.60
N GLY A 149 -2.94 -30.87 7.67
CA GLY A 149 -2.35 -32.01 8.38
C GLY A 149 -3.39 -32.96 8.98
N SER A 150 -4.48 -32.43 9.54
CA SER A 150 -5.54 -33.25 10.12
C SER A 150 -6.38 -33.99 9.07
N ILE A 151 -6.66 -33.36 7.92
CA ILE A 151 -7.41 -33.98 6.81
C ILE A 151 -6.62 -35.15 6.20
N ILE A 152 -5.32 -34.96 5.95
CA ILE A 152 -4.46 -36.00 5.35
C ILE A 152 -4.23 -37.16 6.34
N TYR A 153 -4.14 -36.86 7.63
CA TYR A 153 -4.06 -37.87 8.68
C TYR A 153 -5.33 -38.72 8.77
N ALA A 154 -6.51 -38.11 8.61
CA ALA A 154 -7.78 -38.82 8.66
C ALA A 154 -7.98 -39.80 7.49
N ASP A 155 -7.49 -39.45 6.29
CA ASP A 155 -7.67 -40.25 5.07
C ASP A 155 -6.62 -41.38 4.94
N THR A 156 -5.34 -41.05 5.13
CA THR A 156 -4.23 -41.96 4.82
C THR A 156 -3.63 -42.67 6.03
N LYS A 157 -3.96 -42.25 7.27
CA LYS A 157 -3.30 -42.65 8.54
C LYS A 157 -1.75 -42.52 8.54
N GLN A 158 -1.20 -41.89 7.51
CA GLN A 158 0.21 -41.61 7.31
C GLN A 158 0.36 -40.17 6.83
N ILE A 159 1.42 -39.50 7.27
CA ILE A 159 1.68 -38.11 6.90
C ILE A 159 2.33 -38.09 5.51
N MET A 160 1.53 -37.90 4.46
CA MET A 160 2.06 -37.60 3.12
C MET A 160 2.53 -36.15 3.07
N LEU A 161 3.85 -35.96 3.04
CA LEU A 161 4.52 -34.65 3.03
C LEU A 161 4.23 -33.85 1.75
N THR A 162 4.12 -34.51 0.60
CA THR A 162 3.97 -33.88 -0.72
C THR A 162 2.72 -32.97 -0.85
N PRO A 163 1.49 -33.45 -0.61
CA PRO A 163 0.29 -32.59 -0.69
C PRO A 163 0.27 -31.51 0.40
N THR A 164 0.84 -31.79 1.59
CA THR A 164 0.91 -30.86 2.71
C THR A 164 1.77 -29.62 2.39
N ILE A 165 2.89 -29.82 1.69
CA ILE A 165 3.77 -28.70 1.30
C ILE A 165 3.08 -27.82 0.26
N PHE A 166 2.34 -28.41 -0.69
CA PHE A 166 1.67 -27.67 -1.76
C PHE A 166 0.53 -26.79 -1.23
N THR A 167 -0.26 -27.32 -0.29
CA THR A 167 -1.34 -26.56 0.38
C THR A 167 -0.79 -25.48 1.32
N LEU A 168 0.33 -25.75 2.00
CA LEU A 168 1.02 -24.76 2.83
C LEU A 168 1.56 -23.60 1.98
N LEU A 169 2.17 -23.89 0.82
CA LEU A 169 2.63 -22.86 -0.10
C LEU A 169 1.45 -22.04 -0.63
N GLY A 170 0.39 -22.70 -1.10
CA GLY A 170 -0.79 -22.04 -1.66
C GLY A 170 -1.50 -21.12 -0.67
N SER A 171 -1.70 -21.60 0.57
CA SER A 171 -2.32 -20.80 1.64
C SER A 171 -1.46 -19.63 2.08
N PHE A 172 -0.13 -19.78 2.12
CA PHE A 172 0.79 -18.69 2.44
C PHE A 172 0.79 -17.59 1.38
N PHE A 173 0.78 -17.96 0.09
CA PHE A 173 0.65 -16.97 -0.99
C PHE A 173 -0.69 -16.25 -0.92
N LEU A 174 -1.79 -16.98 -0.74
CA LEU A 174 -3.12 -16.39 -0.67
C LEU A 174 -3.25 -15.43 0.53
N SER A 175 -2.78 -15.82 1.72
CA SER A 175 -2.83 -14.96 2.90
C SER A 175 -1.98 -13.70 2.70
N TYR A 176 -0.82 -13.82 2.05
CA TYR A 176 0.02 -12.67 1.73
C TYR A 176 -0.72 -11.64 0.87
N PHE A 177 -1.36 -12.07 -0.22
CA PHE A 177 -2.10 -11.15 -1.09
C PHE A 177 -3.29 -10.50 -0.39
N VAL A 178 -4.08 -11.28 0.35
CA VAL A 178 -5.25 -10.75 1.08
C VAL A 178 -4.84 -9.72 2.12
N ILE A 179 -3.81 -10.02 2.90
CA ILE A 179 -3.32 -9.12 3.94
C ILE A 179 -2.74 -7.84 3.36
N GLU A 180 -2.03 -7.92 2.23
CA GLU A 180 -1.48 -6.74 1.54
C GLU A 180 -2.60 -5.83 0.99
N ILE A 181 -3.69 -6.41 0.48
CA ILE A 181 -4.87 -5.64 0.06
C ILE A 181 -5.52 -4.96 1.27
N VAL A 182 -5.71 -5.68 2.39
CA VAL A 182 -6.29 -5.10 3.61
C VAL A 182 -5.42 -3.96 4.13
N LYS A 183 -4.09 -4.14 4.14
CA LYS A 183 -3.13 -3.08 4.50
C LYS A 183 -3.33 -1.82 3.67
N LEU A 184 -3.37 -1.98 2.34
CA LEU A 184 -3.61 -0.88 1.41
C LEU A 184 -4.93 -0.15 1.71
N VAL A 185 -5.99 -0.88 2.05
CA VAL A 185 -7.30 -0.29 2.39
C VAL A 185 -7.20 0.52 3.69
N ILE A 186 -6.58 -0.03 4.74
CA ILE A 186 -6.40 0.66 6.02
C ILE A 186 -5.59 1.95 5.84
N ASP A 187 -4.45 1.87 5.15
CA ASP A 187 -3.60 3.04 4.86
C ASP A 187 -4.38 4.13 4.11
N THR A 188 -5.22 3.73 3.14
CA THR A 188 -6.05 4.66 2.36
C THR A 188 -7.11 5.33 3.24
N ILE A 189 -7.78 4.60 4.12
CA ILE A 189 -8.80 5.14 5.03
C ILE A 189 -8.17 6.11 6.03
N TYR A 190 -7.03 5.73 6.61
CA TYR A 190 -6.29 6.60 7.51
C TYR A 190 -5.85 7.89 6.82
N PHE A 191 -5.39 7.79 5.58
CA PHE A 191 -5.04 8.96 4.78
C PHE A 191 -6.26 9.86 4.49
N CYS A 192 -7.44 9.28 4.21
CA CYS A 192 -8.68 10.05 4.08
C CYS A 192 -9.05 10.79 5.37
N PHE A 193 -8.90 10.14 6.52
CA PHE A 193 -9.15 10.74 7.82
C PHE A 193 -8.20 11.92 8.09
N LEU A 194 -6.90 11.76 7.85
CA LEU A 194 -5.92 12.84 7.98
C LEU A 194 -6.21 14.02 7.03
N TYR A 195 -6.64 13.72 5.81
CA TYR A 195 -7.03 14.73 4.83
C TYR A 195 -8.24 15.54 5.33
N GLU A 196 -9.27 14.85 5.84
CA GLU A 196 -10.46 15.47 6.42
C GLU A 196 -10.10 16.36 7.61
N GLU A 197 -9.28 15.87 8.54
CA GLU A 197 -8.84 16.62 9.71
C GLU A 197 -8.02 17.87 9.36
N THR A 198 -7.29 17.87 8.24
CA THR A 198 -6.39 18.98 7.90
C THR A 198 -7.04 20.01 6.97
N TYR A 199 -7.84 19.56 6.00
CA TYR A 199 -8.39 20.44 4.95
C TYR A 199 -9.88 20.77 5.11
N MET A 200 -10.66 19.92 5.78
CA MET A 200 -12.11 20.12 5.94
C MET A 200 -12.50 20.85 7.23
N MET A 201 -11.53 21.34 8.02
CA MET A 201 -11.80 22.10 9.25
C MET A 201 -12.65 23.35 9.00
N ARG A 202 -12.42 24.07 7.88
CA ARG A 202 -13.25 25.23 7.51
C ARG A 202 -14.69 24.86 7.18
N GLU A 203 -14.93 23.70 6.57
CA GLU A 203 -16.30 23.22 6.32
C GLU A 203 -16.99 22.78 7.62
N ARG A 204 -16.21 22.31 8.61
CA ARG A 204 -16.69 21.99 9.95
C ARG A 204 -17.19 23.24 10.69
N GLU A 205 -16.50 24.37 10.54
CA GLU A 205 -16.94 25.68 11.06
C GLU A 205 -18.25 26.15 10.41
N GLN A 206 -18.53 25.73 9.18
CA GLN A 206 -19.79 25.98 8.48
C GLN A 206 -20.91 24.99 8.85
N GLY A 207 -20.71 24.14 9.87
CA GLY A 207 -21.72 23.22 10.41
C GLY A 207 -21.84 21.89 9.65
N LEU A 208 -20.87 21.54 8.79
CA LEU A 208 -20.87 20.27 8.07
C LEU A 208 -20.49 19.12 9.01
N LYS A 209 -21.34 18.08 9.08
CA LYS A 209 -21.05 16.86 9.86
C LYS A 209 -19.87 16.09 9.23
N PRO A 210 -18.97 15.51 10.06
CA PRO A 210 -17.84 14.72 9.57
C PRO A 210 -18.30 13.46 8.82
N TYR A 211 -17.52 13.04 7.82
CA TYR A 211 -17.69 11.80 7.07
C TYR A 211 -17.20 10.59 7.86
N ALA A 212 -16.15 10.77 8.69
CA ALA A 212 -15.68 9.74 9.62
C ALA A 212 -16.77 9.36 10.63
N PRO A 213 -17.01 8.05 10.90
CA PRO A 213 -17.88 7.64 11.99
C PRO A 213 -17.28 8.13 13.33
N GLY A 214 -18.12 8.68 14.21
CA GLY A 214 -17.67 9.33 15.45
C GLY A 214 -16.86 8.42 16.39
N ASP A 215 -17.02 7.10 16.27
CA ASP A 215 -16.26 6.12 17.06
C ASP A 215 -14.79 6.01 16.64
N PHE A 216 -14.47 6.22 15.34
CA PHE A 216 -13.07 6.19 14.86
C PHE A 216 -12.28 7.41 15.33
N ALA A 217 -12.92 8.57 15.44
CA ALA A 217 -12.27 9.79 15.92
C ALA A 217 -11.92 9.75 17.42
N LYS A 218 -12.49 8.81 18.19
CA LYS A 218 -12.18 8.60 19.62
C LYS A 218 -11.09 7.56 19.86
N LEU A 219 -10.73 6.78 18.83
CA LEU A 219 -9.77 5.67 18.92
C LEU A 219 -8.32 6.08 18.55
N MET A 220 -8.12 7.28 18.02
CA MET A 220 -6.82 7.87 17.65
C MET A 220 -6.55 9.13 18.45
#